data_AF-A0A0K8WDV1-F1
#
_entry.id   AF-A0A0K8WDV1-F1
#
_cell.length_a   1.000
_cell.length_b   1.000
_cell.length_c   1.000
_cell.angle_alpha   90.00
_cell.angle_beta   90.00
_cell.angle_gamma   90.00
#
_symmetry.space_group_name_H-M   'P 1'
#
loop_
_entity.id
_entity.type
_entity.pdbx_description
1 polymer ?
#
loop_
_entity_poly.entity_id
_entity_poly.type
_entity_poly.pdbx_seq_one_letter_code
_entity_poly.pdbx_strand_id
1 'polypeptide(L)'
;MPCSAVTLSIATISAIIATALLAIAFSTDNWLYYDVKRSNIQMFAAKHTDADDLFNSMTNKYFYYPRTRGLFRVCFPKERPPLNAVPTYLSPIETHCSNLDYFPQIDDEKTSNEDANSRLHLARSCIALFVIGFVTISALFGQDCLDVGSDHPAP
;
A
#
# COMPACT_ATOMS: atom_id res chain seq x y z
N MET A 1 37.78 -17.48 18.99
CA MET A 1 37.09 -16.24 18.59
C MET A 1 35.58 -16.46 18.62
N PRO A 2 34.90 -16.20 19.76
CA PRO A 2 33.46 -16.44 19.91
C PRO A 2 32.57 -15.33 19.31
N CYS A 3 33.14 -14.19 18.90
CA CYS A 3 32.37 -13.10 18.28
C CYS A 3 31.71 -13.51 16.95
N SER A 4 32.34 -14.34 16.13
CA SER A 4 31.81 -14.67 14.79
C SER A 4 30.50 -15.48 14.84
N ALA A 5 30.37 -16.44 15.76
CA ALA A 5 29.16 -17.27 15.88
C ALA A 5 27.97 -16.49 16.46
N VAL A 6 28.22 -15.58 17.41
CA VAL A 6 27.19 -14.73 17.98
C VAL A 6 26.70 -13.70 16.95
N THR A 7 27.60 -13.08 16.18
CA THR A 7 27.21 -12.15 15.11
C THR A 7 26.41 -12.86 14.01
N LEU A 8 26.81 -14.07 13.60
CA LEU A 8 26.10 -14.84 12.58
C LEU A 8 24.67 -15.23 13.02
N SER A 9 24.50 -15.63 14.29
CA SER A 9 23.18 -15.98 14.82
C SER A 9 22.26 -14.76 14.96
N ILE A 10 22.78 -13.59 15.36
CA ILE A 10 21.99 -12.35 15.39
C ILE A 10 21.60 -11.91 13.97
N ALA A 11 22.53 -11.97 13.01
CA ALA A 11 22.28 -11.61 11.62
C ALA A 11 21.15 -12.45 11.02
N THR A 12 21.23 -13.78 11.15
CA THR A 12 20.21 -14.71 10.61
C THR A 12 18.82 -14.48 11.21
N ILE A 13 18.72 -14.34 12.54
CA ILE A 13 17.44 -14.04 13.21
C ILE A 13 16.88 -12.71 12.73
N SER A 14 17.72 -11.67 12.71
CA SER A 14 17.30 -10.32 12.31
C SER A 14 16.76 -10.28 10.88
N ALA A 15 17.38 -11.04 9.98
CA ALA A 15 17.03 -11.00 8.58
C ALA A 15 15.81 -11.93 8.26
N ILE A 16 15.54 -12.97 9.06
CA ILE A 16 14.25 -13.68 9.05
C ILE A 16 13.12 -12.74 9.50
N ILE A 17 13.33 -12.02 10.62
CA ILE A 17 12.35 -11.05 11.13
C ILE A 17 12.10 -9.95 10.10
N ALA A 18 13.15 -9.40 9.49
CA ALA A 18 13.04 -8.37 8.46
C ALA A 18 12.23 -8.86 7.25
N THR A 19 12.49 -10.09 6.78
CA THR A 19 11.75 -10.69 5.67
C THR A 19 10.27 -10.87 6.02
N ALA A 20 9.96 -11.34 7.22
CA ALA A 20 8.58 -11.51 7.69
C ALA A 20 7.85 -10.17 7.77
N LEU A 21 8.47 -9.14 8.34
CA LEU A 21 7.88 -7.80 8.43
C LEU A 21 7.68 -7.16 7.05
N LEU A 22 8.61 -7.36 6.11
CA LEU A 22 8.48 -6.87 4.74
C LEU A 22 7.30 -7.53 4.03
N ALA A 23 7.11 -8.85 4.19
CA ALA A 23 5.98 -9.58 3.60
C ALA A 23 4.63 -9.12 4.18
N ILE A 24 4.56 -8.88 5.49
CA ILE A 24 3.35 -8.37 6.15
C ILE A 24 3.03 -6.95 5.65
N ALA A 25 4.03 -6.07 5.59
CA ALA A 25 3.85 -4.70 5.10
C ALA A 25 3.42 -4.67 3.62
N PHE A 26 3.94 -5.57 2.80
CA PHE A 26 3.57 -5.69 1.38
C PHE A 26 2.12 -6.16 1.18
N SER A 27 1.65 -7.08 2.03
CA SER A 27 0.33 -7.72 1.89
C SER A 27 -0.81 -6.93 2.53
N THR A 28 -0.53 -6.06 3.50
CA THR A 28 -1.58 -5.34 4.24
C THR A 28 -2.24 -4.22 3.44
N ASP A 29 -3.56 -4.12 3.58
CA ASP A 29 -4.41 -3.07 2.99
C ASP A 29 -4.63 -1.84 3.91
N ASN A 30 -3.95 -1.79 5.06
CA ASN A 30 -4.16 -0.78 6.10
C ASN A 30 -2.92 0.11 6.35
N TRP A 31 -2.35 0.69 5.29
CA TRP A 31 -1.23 1.64 5.42
C TRP A 31 -1.70 3.01 5.89
N LEU A 32 -2.89 3.42 5.44
CA LEU A 32 -3.46 4.72 5.76
C LEU A 32 -4.98 4.64 5.84
N TYR A 33 -5.53 5.16 6.93
CA TYR A 33 -6.96 5.27 7.14
C TYR A 33 -7.43 6.70 6.92
N TYR A 34 -8.46 6.87 6.08
CA TYR A 34 -9.13 8.13 5.84
C TYR A 34 -10.49 8.11 6.52
N ASP A 35 -10.66 8.95 7.54
CA ASP A 35 -11.95 9.17 8.19
C ASP A 35 -12.63 10.41 7.59
N VAL A 36 -13.78 10.20 6.95
CA VAL A 36 -14.56 11.29 6.33
C VAL A 36 -15.83 11.51 7.14
N LYS A 37 -15.90 12.66 7.82
CA LYS A 37 -17.09 13.08 8.60
C LYS A 37 -18.13 13.71 7.68
N ARG A 38 -18.90 12.87 6.97
CA ARG A 38 -19.89 13.32 5.96
C ARG A 38 -20.94 14.27 6.54
N SER A 39 -21.38 14.08 7.78
CA SER A 39 -22.32 14.97 8.46
C SER A 39 -21.83 16.43 8.54
N ASN A 40 -20.54 16.64 8.80
CA ASN A 40 -19.97 17.99 8.86
C ASN A 40 -19.95 18.66 7.49
N ILE A 41 -19.68 17.89 6.44
CA ILE A 41 -19.66 18.38 5.06
C ILE A 41 -21.08 18.73 4.62
N GLN A 42 -22.07 17.92 4.97
CA GLN A 42 -23.49 18.20 4.70
C GLN A 42 -23.98 19.46 5.42
N MET A 43 -23.61 19.65 6.69
CA MET A 43 -23.94 20.88 7.44
C MET A 43 -23.31 22.13 6.83
N PHE A 44 -22.09 22.01 6.28
CA PHE A 44 -21.44 23.10 5.56
C PHE A 44 -22.12 23.39 4.22
N ALA A 45 -22.47 22.34 3.47
CA ALA A 45 -23.18 22.43 2.20
C ALA A 45 -24.53 23.13 2.36
N ALA A 46 -25.29 22.77 3.38
CA ALA A 46 -26.61 23.36 3.68
C ALA A 46 -26.57 24.87 3.97
N LYS A 47 -25.39 25.45 4.25
CA LYS A 47 -25.20 26.89 4.48
C LYS A 47 -24.77 27.66 3.23
N HIS A 48 -24.46 26.97 2.13
CA HIS A 48 -23.97 27.59 0.89
C HIS A 48 -24.95 27.34 -0.26
N THR A 49 -24.97 28.24 -1.23
CA THR A 49 -25.84 28.16 -2.42
C THR A 49 -25.47 27.01 -3.37
N ASP A 50 -24.24 26.50 -3.31
CA ASP A 50 -23.74 25.42 -4.17
C ASP A 50 -24.00 24.01 -3.59
N ALA A 51 -25.02 23.89 -2.73
CA ALA A 51 -25.30 22.70 -1.96
C ALA A 51 -25.52 21.46 -2.87
N ASP A 52 -26.31 21.62 -3.94
CA ASP A 52 -26.73 20.52 -4.80
C ASP A 52 -25.55 19.85 -5.55
N ASP A 53 -24.62 20.66 -6.09
CA ASP A 53 -23.42 20.16 -6.78
C ASP A 53 -22.47 19.43 -5.81
N LEU A 54 -22.38 19.93 -4.57
CA LEU A 54 -21.59 19.30 -3.53
C LEU A 54 -22.22 17.96 -3.08
N PHE A 55 -23.54 17.91 -2.90
CA PHE A 55 -24.26 16.68 -2.55
C PHE A 55 -24.11 15.62 -3.64
N ASN A 56 -24.22 16.03 -4.91
CA ASN A 56 -24.00 15.15 -6.05
C ASN A 56 -22.55 14.62 -6.06
N SER A 57 -21.57 15.49 -5.84
CA SER A 57 -20.15 15.10 -5.73
C SER A 57 -19.88 14.17 -4.53
N MET A 58 -20.52 14.41 -3.37
CA MET A 58 -20.39 13.57 -2.18
C MET A 58 -20.95 12.17 -2.34
N THR A 59 -21.91 12.00 -3.25
CA THR A 59 -22.55 10.72 -3.52
C THR A 59 -21.79 9.97 -4.61
N ASN A 60 -21.36 10.67 -5.66
CA ASN A 60 -20.76 10.04 -6.84
C ASN A 60 -19.23 9.96 -6.81
N LYS A 61 -18.53 10.62 -5.87
CA LYS A 61 -17.07 10.53 -5.77
C LYS A 61 -16.64 9.68 -4.58
N TYR A 62 -15.81 8.67 -4.86
CA TYR A 62 -15.35 7.71 -3.84
C TYR A 62 -14.53 8.34 -2.70
N PHE A 63 -13.91 9.51 -2.91
CA PHE A 63 -13.07 10.13 -1.89
C PHE A 63 -13.85 10.77 -0.72
N TYR A 64 -15.18 10.87 -0.82
CA TYR A 64 -16.05 11.26 0.29
C TYR A 64 -16.47 10.09 1.20
N TYR A 65 -16.00 8.88 0.90
CA TYR A 65 -16.25 7.70 1.70
C TYR A 65 -15.04 7.35 2.58
N PRO A 66 -15.27 6.90 3.82
CA PRO A 66 -14.21 6.43 4.71
C PRO A 66 -13.57 5.16 4.13
N ARG A 67 -12.24 5.13 4.11
CA ARG A 67 -11.49 4.11 3.37
C ARG A 67 -10.13 3.82 4.00
N THR A 68 -9.67 2.59 3.86
CA THR A 68 -8.29 2.19 4.09
C THR A 68 -7.56 2.10 2.76
N ARG A 69 -6.31 2.54 2.74
CA ARG A 69 -5.41 2.37 1.59
C ARG A 69 -4.28 1.44 1.99
N GLY A 70 -4.04 0.44 1.15
CA GLY A 70 -2.81 -0.34 1.13
C GLY A 70 -1.95 -0.04 -0.08
N LEU A 71 -1.01 -0.94 -0.33
CA LEU A 71 -0.11 -0.87 -1.47
C LEU A 71 -0.78 -1.25 -2.79
N PHE A 72 -1.75 -2.16 -2.80
CA PHE A 72 -2.38 -2.61 -4.05
C PHE A 72 -3.85 -2.26 -4.17
N ARG A 73 -4.52 -2.05 -3.03
CA ARG A 73 -5.97 -1.97 -2.94
C ARG A 73 -6.40 -0.84 -2.02
N VAL A 74 -7.57 -0.27 -2.33
CA VAL A 74 -8.32 0.63 -1.44
C VAL A 74 -9.54 -0.15 -0.96
N CYS A 75 -9.78 -0.19 0.34
CA CYS A 75 -10.93 -0.87 0.92
C CYS A 75 -11.84 0.09 1.68
N PHE A 76 -13.14 -0.23 1.71
CA PHE A 76 -14.20 0.59 2.28
C PHE A 76 -14.90 -0.16 3.42
N PRO A 77 -14.41 -0.04 4.67
CA PRO A 77 -14.86 -0.87 5.78
C PRO A 77 -16.23 -0.45 6.36
N LYS A 78 -16.59 0.83 6.27
CA LYS A 78 -17.83 1.36 6.89
C LYS A 78 -18.95 1.57 5.87
N GLU A 79 -18.68 2.34 4.83
CA GLU A 79 -19.68 2.75 3.83
C GLU A 79 -19.12 2.54 2.43
N ARG A 80 -19.91 1.92 1.56
CA ARG A 80 -19.51 1.60 0.19
C ARG A 80 -19.88 2.75 -0.75
N PRO A 81 -18.96 3.16 -1.64
CA PRO A 81 -19.33 4.06 -2.73
C PRO A 81 -20.27 3.34 -3.71
N PRO A 82 -21.11 4.08 -4.46
CA PRO A 82 -21.95 3.48 -5.49
C PRO A 82 -21.10 2.86 -6.60
N LEU A 83 -21.62 1.83 -7.26
CA LEU A 83 -20.95 1.10 -8.34
C LEU A 83 -20.54 2.02 -9.51
N ASN A 84 -21.27 3.10 -9.72
CA ASN A 84 -20.99 4.10 -10.75
C ASN A 84 -19.73 4.93 -10.45
N ALA A 85 -19.31 5.01 -9.18
CA ALA A 85 -18.14 5.78 -8.77
C ALA A 85 -16.85 4.96 -8.92
N VAL A 86 -16.84 3.75 -8.37
CA VAL A 86 -15.70 2.82 -8.42
C VAL A 86 -16.23 1.37 -8.41
N PRO A 87 -15.79 0.51 -9.34
CA PRO A 87 -16.11 -0.91 -9.28
C PRO A 87 -15.41 -1.54 -8.07
N THR A 88 -16.19 -2.09 -7.13
CA THR A 88 -15.66 -2.78 -5.95
C THR A 88 -15.96 -4.27 -6.01
N TYR A 89 -15.04 -5.08 -5.49
CA TYR A 89 -15.20 -6.52 -5.32
C TYR A 89 -15.08 -6.89 -3.83
N LEU A 90 -15.60 -8.06 -3.47
CA LEU A 90 -15.54 -8.56 -2.09
C LEU A 90 -14.17 -9.21 -1.84
N SER A 91 -13.43 -8.69 -0.86
CA SER A 91 -12.16 -9.27 -0.44
C SER A 91 -12.38 -10.52 0.43
N PRO A 92 -11.35 -11.37 0.63
CA PRO A 92 -11.45 -12.55 1.50
C PRO A 92 -11.81 -12.26 2.96
N ILE A 93 -11.67 -11.01 3.41
CA ILE A 93 -12.03 -10.54 4.75
C ILE A 93 -13.38 -9.82 4.76
N GLU A 94 -14.22 -10.07 3.76
CA GLU A 94 -15.58 -9.52 3.60
C GLU A 94 -15.64 -7.98 3.49
N THR A 95 -14.52 -7.33 3.18
CA THR A 95 -14.47 -5.88 2.92
C THR A 95 -14.58 -5.59 1.43
N HIS A 96 -15.24 -4.49 1.07
CA HIS A 96 -15.33 -4.07 -0.32
C HIS A 96 -14.09 -3.30 -0.72
N CYS A 97 -13.37 -3.79 -1.73
CA CYS A 97 -12.12 -3.20 -2.18
C CYS A 97 -12.12 -2.94 -3.68
N SER A 98 -11.27 -2.01 -4.10
CA SER A 98 -10.92 -1.76 -5.50
C SER A 98 -9.39 -1.79 -5.64
N ASN A 99 -8.89 -2.25 -6.78
CA ASN A 99 -7.47 -2.17 -7.08
C ASN A 99 -7.07 -0.71 -7.35
N LEU A 100 -5.87 -0.33 -6.91
CA LEU A 100 -5.29 0.95 -7.31
C LEU A 100 -4.81 0.84 -8.76
N ASP A 101 -5.18 1.84 -9.56
CA ASP A 101 -4.59 1.99 -10.88
C ASP A 101 -3.27 2.76 -10.76
N TYR A 102 -2.18 2.03 -10.99
CA TYR A 102 -0.83 2.59 -11.05
C TYR A 102 -0.47 3.07 -12.44
N PHE A 103 -1.26 2.81 -13.48
CA PHE A 103 -0.95 3.14 -14.87
C PHE A 103 -2.16 3.79 -15.55
N PRO A 104 -2.58 4.98 -15.07
CA PRO A 104 -3.69 5.70 -15.68
C PRO A 104 -3.37 6.02 -17.14
N GLN A 105 -4.37 5.90 -18.01
CA GLN A 105 -4.23 6.32 -19.40
C GLN A 105 -4.13 7.85 -19.47
N ILE A 106 -3.16 8.34 -20.24
CA ILE A 106 -2.74 9.75 -20.25
C ILE A 106 -3.77 10.63 -21.00
N ASP A 107 -4.70 10.00 -21.73
CA ASP A 107 -5.71 10.67 -22.56
C ASP A 107 -6.79 11.41 -21.74
N ASP A 108 -6.87 11.15 -20.42
CA ASP A 108 -7.67 11.95 -19.51
C ASP A 108 -6.94 13.26 -19.15
N GLU A 109 -7.08 14.28 -20.00
CA GLU A 109 -6.55 15.67 -19.85
C GLU A 109 -6.80 16.33 -18.46
N LYS A 110 -7.61 15.71 -17.59
CA LYS A 110 -7.90 16.17 -16.23
C LYS A 110 -6.89 15.69 -15.16
N THR A 111 -5.96 14.80 -15.50
CA THR A 111 -5.02 14.19 -14.52
C THR A 111 -3.57 14.69 -14.65
N SER A 112 -3.29 15.63 -15.56
CA SER A 112 -1.93 16.19 -15.77
C SER A 112 -1.49 17.21 -14.71
N ASN A 113 -2.02 17.11 -13.47
CA ASN A 113 -1.49 17.90 -12.37
C ASN A 113 -0.14 17.31 -11.93
N GLU A 114 0.90 18.14 -11.87
CA GLU A 114 2.27 17.75 -11.51
C GLU A 114 2.32 17.04 -10.14
N ASP A 115 1.47 17.44 -9.20
CA ASP A 115 1.31 16.80 -7.89
C ASP A 115 0.75 15.37 -7.99
N ALA A 116 -0.21 15.15 -8.90
CA ALA A 116 -0.82 13.83 -9.09
C ALA A 116 0.19 12.86 -9.69
N ASN A 117 0.96 13.31 -10.68
CA ASN A 117 2.03 12.53 -11.30
C ASN A 117 3.14 12.23 -10.29
N SER A 118 3.56 13.21 -9.50
CA SER A 118 4.58 13.02 -8.46
C SER A 118 4.16 11.96 -7.43
N ARG A 119 2.91 12.02 -6.96
CA ARG A 119 2.35 11.01 -6.03
C ARG A 119 2.27 9.62 -6.66
N LEU A 120 1.95 9.54 -7.94
CA LEU A 120 1.91 8.27 -8.68
C LEU A 120 3.30 7.67 -8.81
N HIS A 121 4.29 8.47 -9.21
CA HIS A 121 5.68 8.02 -9.29
C HIS A 121 6.21 7.56 -7.94
N LEU A 122 5.96 8.32 -6.87
CA LEU A 122 6.34 7.92 -5.51
C LEU A 122 5.72 6.58 -5.13
N ALA A 123 4.44 6.38 -5.42
CA ALA A 123 3.75 5.12 -5.11
C ALA A 123 4.32 3.93 -5.93
N ARG A 124 4.70 4.13 -7.19
CA ARG A 124 5.40 3.11 -8.00
C ARG A 124 6.80 2.82 -7.44
N SER A 125 7.54 3.85 -7.05
CA SER A 125 8.87 3.72 -6.44
C SER A 125 8.83 2.95 -5.11
N CYS A 126 7.77 3.13 -4.30
CA CYS A 126 7.58 2.33 -3.10
C CYS A 126 7.52 0.83 -3.41
N ILE A 127 6.75 0.42 -4.43
CA ILE A 127 6.68 -1.00 -4.83
C ILE A 127 8.05 -1.50 -5.29
N ALA A 128 8.76 -0.72 -6.10
CA ALA A 128 10.10 -1.07 -6.57
C ALA A 128 11.09 -1.28 -5.41
N LEU A 129 11.05 -0.41 -4.38
CA LEU A 129 11.90 -0.53 -3.20
C LEU A 129 11.61 -1.80 -2.39
N PHE A 130 10.35 -2.23 -2.30
CA PHE A 130 10.00 -3.51 -1.67
C PHE A 130 10.61 -4.70 -2.42
N VAL A 131 10.53 -4.69 -3.76
CA VAL A 131 11.11 -5.77 -4.59
C VAL A 131 12.63 -5.79 -4.47
N ILE A 132 13.29 -4.63 -4.58
CA ILE A 132 14.74 -4.51 -4.41
C ILE A 132 15.15 -4.97 -3.01
N GLY A 133 14.46 -4.51 -1.96
CA GLY A 133 14.70 -4.94 -0.58
C GLY A 133 14.62 -6.45 -0.40
N PHE A 134 13.56 -7.07 -0.92
CA PHE A 134 13.40 -8.53 -0.86
C PHE A 134 14.52 -9.29 -1.59
N VAL A 135 14.90 -8.83 -2.79
CA VAL A 135 15.99 -9.43 -3.57
C VAL A 135 17.34 -9.27 -2.87
N THR A 136 17.63 -8.10 -2.31
CA THR A 136 18.88 -7.86 -1.58
C THR A 136 19.00 -8.75 -0.34
N ILE A 137 17.94 -8.89 0.45
CA ILE A 137 17.92 -9.79 1.61
C ILE A 137 18.14 -11.24 1.15
N SER A 138 17.42 -11.68 0.12
CA SER A 138 17.55 -13.05 -0.41
C SER A 138 18.94 -13.35 -0.96
N ALA A 139 19.56 -12.40 -1.66
CA ALA A 139 20.90 -12.55 -2.23
C ALA A 139 21.97 -12.62 -1.13
N LEU A 140 21.87 -11.77 -0.10
CA LEU A 140 22.80 -11.79 1.03
C LEU A 140 22.73 -13.11 1.80
N PHE A 141 21.52 -13.58 2.12
CA PHE A 141 21.34 -14.89 2.74
C PHE A 141 21.85 -16.06 1.89
N GLY A 142 21.64 -16.00 0.57
CA GLY A 142 22.14 -17.02 -0.36
C GLY A 142 23.67 -17.07 -0.39
N GLN A 143 24.32 -15.91 -0.34
CA GLN A 143 25.77 -15.79 -0.30
C GLN A 143 26.34 -16.35 1.02
N ASP A 144 25.75 -15.99 2.17
CA ASP A 144 26.18 -16.48 3.48
C ASP A 144 26.11 -18.02 3.58
N CYS A 145 25.07 -18.63 3.01
CA CYS A 145 24.96 -20.10 2.93
C CYS A 145 26.01 -20.75 2.01
N LEU A 146 26.41 -20.08 0.93
CA LEU A 146 27.45 -20.55 0.01
C LEU A 146 28.86 -20.45 0.63
N ASP A 147 29.15 -19.38 1.37
CA ASP A 147 30.43 -19.19 2.05
C ASP A 147 30.59 -20.16 3.24
N VAL A 148 29.53 -20.40 4.04
CA VAL A 148 29.54 -21.43 5.10
C VAL A 148 29.78 -22.83 4.53
N GLY A 149 29.33 -23.11 3.30
CA GLY A 149 29.57 -24.37 2.61
C GLY A 149 31.03 -24.58 2.14
N SER A 150 31.83 -23.52 2.00
CA SER A 150 33.25 -23.61 1.61
C SER A 150 34.21 -23.74 2.81
N ASP A 151 33.77 -23.40 4.02
CA ASP A 151 34.60 -23.45 5.25
C ASP A 151 34.61 -24.84 5.94
N HIS A 152 34.08 -25.89 5.30
CA HIS A 152 34.30 -27.28 5.72
C HIS A 152 35.28 -27.99 4.78
N PRO A 153 36.59 -28.03 5.09
CA PRO A 153 37.43 -29.07 4.53
C PRO A 153 36.93 -30.41 5.06
N ALA A 154 36.56 -31.30 4.15
CA ALA A 154 36.28 -32.70 4.45
C ALA A 154 37.42 -33.30 5.28
N PRO A 155 37.16 -33.95 6.42
CA PRO A 155 38.01 -35.02 6.91
C PRO A 155 37.75 -36.33 6.14
#